data_AF-A0A8T6RM28-F1
#
_entry.id   AF-A0A8T6RM28-F1
#
_cell.length_a   1.000
_cell.length_b   1.000
_cell.length_c   1.000
_cell.angle_alpha   90.00
_cell.angle_beta   90.00
_cell.angle_gamma   90.00
#
_symmetry.space_group_name_H-M   'P 1'
#
loop_
_entity.id
_entity.type
_entity.pdbx_description
1 polymer ?
#
loop_
_entity_poly.entity_id
_entity_poly.type
_entity_poly.pdbx_seq_one_letter_code
_entity_poly.pdbx_strand_id
1 'polypeptide(L)'
;MFFIFNNHKIEVRLYFFGKEKVLYDGVEVSNETSLLSTKHKFQVEEDGKPVDYEISVVKKLRTLAIINPISYIVKRNGETILSI
;
A
#
# COMPACT_ATOMS: atom_id res chain seq x y z
N MET A 1 8.37 1.69 -0.29
CA MET A 1 8.06 1.27 -1.67
C MET A 1 7.21 2.35 -2.31
N PHE A 2 7.38 2.62 -3.61
CA PHE A 2 6.43 3.46 -4.34
C PHE A 2 6.15 2.86 -5.71
N PHE A 3 5.01 3.21 -6.28
CA PHE A 3 4.65 2.90 -7.65
C PHE A 3 3.87 4.07 -8.24
N ILE A 4 3.86 4.15 -9.56
CA ILE A 4 3.16 5.19 -10.31
C ILE A 4 2.07 4.50 -11.11
N PHE A 5 0.83 4.99 -10.98
CA PHE A 5 -0.32 4.49 -11.71
C PHE A 5 -1.18 5.69 -12.13
N ASN A 6 -1.61 5.75 -13.39
CA ASN A 6 -2.36 6.89 -13.95
C ASN A 6 -1.79 8.27 -13.58
N ASN A 7 -0.46 8.43 -13.67
CA ASN A 7 0.25 9.67 -13.33
C ASN A 7 0.20 10.08 -11.83
N HIS A 8 -0.35 9.23 -10.98
CA HIS A 8 -0.36 9.41 -9.52
C HIS A 8 0.69 8.53 -8.87
N LYS A 9 1.37 9.07 -7.86
CA LYS A 9 2.39 8.35 -7.09
C LYS A 9 1.77 7.85 -5.79
N ILE A 10 1.79 6.53 -5.61
CA ILE A 10 1.40 5.90 -4.35
C ILE A 10 2.65 5.40 -3.65
N GLU A 11 2.87 5.84 -2.42
CA GLU A 11 4.06 5.54 -1.63
C GLU A 11 3.67 4.88 -0.32
N VAL A 12 4.20 3.69 -0.08
CA VAL A 12 4.06 2.94 1.17
C VAL A 12 5.37 3.05 1.95
N ARG A 13 5.32 3.74 3.08
CA ARG A 13 6.44 3.90 4.03
C ARG A 13 6.26 2.95 5.19
N LEU A 14 7.27 2.11 5.42
CA LEU A 14 7.36 1.24 6.57
C LEU A 14 8.36 1.83 7.54
N TYR A 15 7.98 1.97 8.79
CA TYR A 15 8.82 2.45 9.88
C TYR A 15 9.16 1.31 10.83
N PHE A 16 10.14 1.55 11.71
CA PHE A 16 10.42 0.66 12.83
C PHE A 16 9.16 0.46 13.69
N PHE A 17 9.06 -0.71 14.32
CA PHE A 17 7.92 -1.14 15.16
C PHE A 17 6.59 -1.36 14.43
N GLY A 18 6.63 -1.64 13.12
CA GLY A 18 5.44 -2.06 12.39
C GLY A 18 4.47 -0.94 12.03
N LYS A 19 4.88 0.33 12.21
CA LYS A 19 4.11 1.48 11.73
C LYS A 19 4.25 1.62 10.21
N GLU A 20 3.13 1.89 9.55
CA GLU A 20 2.99 1.92 8.10
C GLU A 20 2.21 3.16 7.70
N LYS A 21 2.67 3.87 6.66
CA LYS A 21 1.96 5.02 6.09
C LYS A 21 1.79 4.85 4.60
N VAL A 22 0.65 5.27 4.09
CA VAL A 22 0.38 5.39 2.66
C VAL A 22 0.24 6.86 2.32
N LEU A 23 0.98 7.28 1.29
CA LEU A 23 0.90 8.61 0.73
C LEU A 23 0.40 8.50 -0.72
N TYR A 24 -0.53 9.36 -1.09
CA TYR A 24 -1.01 9.55 -2.46
C TYR A 24 -0.59 10.95 -2.92
N ASP A 25 0.23 11.04 -3.97
CA ASP A 25 0.85 12.29 -4.45
C ASP A 25 1.55 13.11 -3.34
N GLY A 26 2.13 12.40 -2.37
CA GLY A 26 2.81 13.00 -1.22
C GLY A 26 1.91 13.40 -0.06
N VAL A 27 0.59 13.26 -0.18
CA VAL A 27 -0.39 13.48 0.90
C VAL A 27 -0.62 12.19 1.66
N GLU A 28 -0.52 12.21 3.00
CA GLU A 28 -0.83 11.05 3.85
C GLU A 28 -2.33 10.73 3.77
N VAL A 29 -2.67 9.56 3.23
CA VAL A 29 -4.05 9.07 3.07
C VAL A 29 -4.39 7.93 4.03
N SER A 30 -3.38 7.27 4.60
CA SER A 30 -3.58 6.23 5.61
C SER A 30 -2.33 6.03 6.47
N ASN A 31 -2.53 5.65 7.74
CA ASN A 31 -1.47 5.43 8.71
C ASN A 31 -1.93 4.39 9.71
N GLU A 32 -1.25 3.26 9.76
CA GLU A 32 -1.64 2.08 10.51
C GLU A 32 -0.42 1.50 11.22
N THR A 33 -0.65 0.60 12.18
CA THR A 33 0.43 -0.14 12.85
C THR A 33 0.07 -1.60 12.94
N SER A 34 0.90 -2.47 12.35
CA SER A 34 0.71 -3.92 12.38
C SER A 34 2.03 -4.69 12.32
N LEU A 35 2.06 -5.86 12.97
CA LEU A 35 3.22 -6.74 13.00
C LEU A 35 3.24 -7.78 11.87
N LEU A 36 2.09 -8.14 11.30
CA LEU A 36 1.96 -9.28 10.37
C LEU A 36 1.31 -8.91 9.03
N SER A 37 0.22 -8.16 9.06
CA SER A 37 -0.44 -7.69 7.84
C SER A 37 -1.32 -6.49 8.13
N THR A 38 -1.41 -5.57 7.17
CA THR A 38 -2.26 -4.40 7.26
C THR A 38 -3.00 -4.22 5.96
N LYS A 39 -4.23 -3.73 6.05
CA LYS A 39 -4.97 -3.23 4.90
C LYS A 39 -5.22 -1.75 5.08
N HIS A 40 -4.73 -0.95 4.15
CA HIS A 40 -5.03 0.46 4.06
C HIS A 40 -6.15 0.65 3.04
N LYS A 41 -7.24 1.30 3.45
CA LYS A 41 -8.33 1.69 2.56
C LYS A 41 -8.47 3.20 2.58
N PHE A 42 -8.55 3.80 1.41
CA PHE A 42 -8.74 5.23 1.28
C PHE A 42 -9.41 5.53 -0.06
N GLN A 43 -10.07 6.69 -0.14
CA GLN A 43 -10.71 7.18 -1.35
C GLN A 43 -10.02 8.45 -1.79
N VAL A 44 -9.82 8.58 -3.10
CA VAL A 44 -9.28 9.79 -3.75
C VAL A 44 -10.21 10.21 -4.88
N GLU A 45 -10.07 11.45 -5.34
CA GLU A 45 -10.75 11.92 -6.53
C GLU A 45 -9.80 11.86 -7.73
N GLU A 46 -10.18 11.10 -8.76
CA GLU A 46 -9.49 11.05 -10.05
C GLU A 46 -10.49 11.45 -11.14
N ASP A 47 -10.14 12.42 -12.00
CA ASP A 47 -11.00 12.93 -13.08
C ASP A 47 -12.42 13.32 -12.63
N GLY A 48 -12.55 13.90 -11.42
CA GLY A 48 -13.82 14.30 -10.83
C GLY A 48 -14.71 13.15 -10.35
N LYS A 49 -14.15 11.93 -10.23
CA LYS A 49 -14.86 10.75 -9.72
C LYS A 49 -14.17 10.19 -8.48
N PRO A 50 -14.94 9.74 -7.48
CA PRO A 50 -14.36 9.02 -6.35
C PRO A 50 -13.80 7.67 -6.82
N VAL A 51 -12.61 7.35 -6.36
CA VAL A 51 -11.90 6.10 -6.63
C VAL A 51 -11.44 5.50 -5.31
N ASP A 52 -11.81 4.24 -5.09
CA ASP A 52 -11.47 3.50 -3.88
C ASP A 52 -10.18 2.72 -4.08
N TYR A 53 -9.23 2.90 -3.17
CA TYR A 53 -7.99 2.16 -3.12
C TYR A 53 -7.94 1.23 -1.91
N GLU A 54 -7.44 0.02 -2.12
CA GLU A 54 -7.07 -0.92 -1.06
C GLU A 54 -5.62 -1.36 -1.26
N ILE A 55 -4.76 -1.07 -0.27
CA ILE A 55 -3.38 -1.55 -0.24
C ILE A 55 -3.24 -2.55 0.88
N SER A 56 -2.99 -3.81 0.52
CA SER A 56 -2.64 -4.86 1.46
C SER A 56 -1.13 -5.00 1.56
N VAL A 57 -0.59 -4.81 2.76
CA VAL A 57 0.81 -5.07 3.10
C VAL A 57 0.85 -6.41 3.82
N VAL A 58 1.54 -7.39 3.26
CA VAL A 58 1.67 -8.73 3.84
C VAL A 58 3.13 -8.98 4.19
N LYS A 59 3.41 -9.17 5.48
CA LYS A 59 4.74 -9.51 5.98
C LYS A 59 4.84 -11.02 6.11
N LYS A 60 5.68 -11.62 5.28
CA LYS A 60 6.06 -13.03 5.35
C LYS A 60 7.12 -13.21 6.41
N LEU A 61 7.02 -14.30 7.18
CA LEU A 61 8.05 -14.67 8.15
C LEU A 61 9.38 -14.85 7.41
N ARG A 62 10.44 -14.18 7.85
CA ARG A 62 11.78 -14.38 7.28
C ARG A 62 12.22 -15.82 7.54
N THR A 63 12.28 -16.62 6.48
CA THR A 63 13.00 -17.90 6.45
C THR A 63 14.29 -17.71 5.65
N LEU A 64 15.24 -18.65 5.79
CA LEU A 64 16.52 -18.64 5.04
C LEU A 64 16.35 -18.55 3.51
N ALA A 65 15.16 -18.88 2.98
CA ALA A 65 14.85 -18.84 1.54
C ALA A 65 14.14 -17.55 1.08
N ILE A 66 13.68 -16.67 1.99
CA ILE A 66 12.87 -15.50 1.63
C ILE A 66 13.74 -14.24 1.64
N ILE A 67 14.06 -13.78 0.44
CA ILE A 67 14.90 -12.58 0.20
C ILE A 67 14.10 -11.30 0.46
N ASN A 68 12.81 -11.28 0.06
CA ASN A 68 11.89 -10.16 0.25
C ASN A 68 10.70 -10.59 1.13
N PRO A 69 10.69 -10.24 2.43
CA PRO A 69 9.67 -10.70 3.37
C PRO A 69 8.39 -9.84 3.32
N ILE A 70 8.25 -8.94 2.36
CA ILE A 70 7.10 -8.04 2.28
C ILE A 70 6.55 -8.09 0.87
N SER A 71 5.26 -8.34 0.76
CA SER A 71 4.52 -8.23 -0.49
C SER A 71 3.42 -7.19 -0.38
N TYR A 72 3.15 -6.51 -1.49
CA TYR A 72 2.15 -5.45 -1.62
C TYR A 72 1.13 -5.86 -2.67
N ILE A 73 -0.15 -5.77 -2.31
CA ILE A 73 -1.26 -5.95 -3.25
C ILE A 73 -2.05 -4.64 -3.25
N VAL A 74 -2.23 -4.06 -4.43
CA VAL A 74 -2.95 -2.81 -4.62
C VAL A 74 -4.18 -3.08 -5.46
N LYS A 75 -5.34 -2.64 -4.97
CA LYS A 75 -6.59 -2.66 -5.70
C LYS A 75 -7.12 -1.26 -5.91
N ARG A 76 -7.73 -1.03 -7.06
CA ARG A 76 -8.47 0.18 -7.44
C ARG A 76 -9.89 -0.23 -7.80
N ASN A 77 -10.90 0.32 -7.12
CA ASN A 77 -12.30 -0.06 -7.26
C ASN A 77 -12.54 -1.58 -7.19
N GLY A 78 -11.76 -2.28 -6.35
CA GLY A 78 -11.81 -3.74 -6.18
C GLY A 78 -10.94 -4.56 -7.13
N GLU A 79 -10.43 -3.98 -8.21
CA GLU A 79 -9.57 -4.66 -9.19
C GLU A 79 -8.09 -4.56 -8.82
N THR A 80 -7.35 -5.67 -8.86
CA THR A 80 -5.90 -5.66 -8.58
C THR A 80 -5.14 -5.00 -9.73
N ILE A 81 -4.47 -3.90 -9.41
CA ILE A 81 -3.63 -3.14 -10.36
C ILE A 81 -2.13 -3.39 -10.16
N LEU A 82 -1.74 -3.87 -8.97
CA LEU A 82 -0.35 -4.22 -8.66
C LEU A 82 -0.29 -5.36 -7.63
N SER A 83 0.62 -6.30 -7.83
CA SER A 83 0.94 -7.38 -6.89
C SER A 83 2.43 -7.70 -6.99
N ILE A 84 3.18 -7.39 -5.93
CA ILE A 84 4.66 -7.50 -5.88
C ILE A 84 5.13 -8.05 -4.53
#